data_AF-A0AAW9RC08-F1
#
_entry.id   AF-A0AAW9RC08-F1
#
_cell.length_a   1.000
_cell.length_b   1.000
_cell.length_c   1.000
_cell.angle_alpha   90.00
_cell.angle_beta   90.00
_cell.angle_gamma   90.00
#
_symmetry.space_group_name_H-M   'P 1'
#
loop_
_entity.id
_entity.type
_entity.pdbx_description
1 polymer ?
#
loop_
_entity_poly.entity_id
_entity_poly.type
_entity_poly.pdbx_seq_one_letter_code
_entity_poly.pdbx_strand_id
1 'polypeptide(L)'
;MRNLKGVLLFVFMVSGSGSALADDQIGGDDWKLDRLSYYIGNFSTFAEIVDIGLKKMALSSALPPEDMDQLEREVRQIGSDWSVEIYREPEFLVSDLFPESATADKDVLIIYRGDTLEDYFALKARKAELVEAGEYEGEARREIAWGVGKLLSYPDEKINQLLAGQDRPH
;
A
#
# COMPACT_ATOMS: atom_id res chain seq x y z
N MET A 1 -67.87 -49.36 5.49
CA MET A 1 -68.91 -48.54 4.82
C MET A 1 -68.35 -47.17 4.53
N ARG A 2 -68.43 -46.76 3.27
CA ARG A 2 -68.11 -45.45 2.68
C ARG A 2 -69.10 -44.37 3.17
N ASN A 3 -68.66 -43.15 3.48
CA ASN A 3 -68.98 -41.93 2.69
C ASN A 3 -68.57 -40.61 3.39
N LEU A 4 -67.53 -40.01 2.80
CA LEU A 4 -67.34 -38.61 2.37
C LEU A 4 -68.45 -37.56 2.63
N LYS A 5 -68.09 -36.39 3.16
CA LYS A 5 -67.99 -35.08 2.46
C LYS A 5 -67.83 -33.90 3.42
N GLY A 6 -66.91 -32.98 3.11
CA GLY A 6 -66.93 -31.61 3.65
C GLY A 6 -65.55 -31.01 3.91
N VAL A 7 -64.84 -30.63 2.85
CA VAL A 7 -63.73 -29.67 2.95
C VAL A 7 -64.35 -28.28 3.04
N LEU A 8 -64.03 -27.52 4.09
CA LEU A 8 -64.05 -26.07 4.01
C LEU A 8 -62.80 -25.53 4.72
N LEU A 9 -61.93 -24.96 3.90
CA LEU A 9 -60.66 -24.36 4.24
C LEU A 9 -60.92 -22.96 4.81
N PHE A 10 -60.46 -22.68 6.04
CA PHE A 10 -60.33 -21.32 6.58
C PHE A 10 -58.93 -21.13 7.18
N VAL A 11 -58.05 -20.65 6.29
CA VAL A 11 -56.98 -19.64 6.48
C VAL A 11 -57.42 -18.59 7.52
N PHE A 12 -56.68 -18.09 8.52
CA PHE A 12 -55.25 -18.10 8.83
C PHE A 12 -55.05 -18.00 10.37
N MET A 13 -53.81 -18.31 10.75
CA MET A 13 -53.33 -18.73 12.05
C MET A 13 -52.51 -17.62 12.73
N VAL A 14 -52.53 -17.65 14.07
CA VAL A 14 -51.57 -17.08 15.04
C VAL A 14 -51.56 -15.56 15.25
N SER A 15 -52.11 -15.19 16.40
CA SER A 15 -51.76 -14.01 17.19
C SER A 15 -50.26 -13.95 17.49
N GLY A 16 -49.54 -13.08 16.77
CA GLY A 16 -48.16 -12.73 17.04
C GLY A 16 -48.07 -11.71 18.16
N SER A 17 -47.41 -12.10 19.24
CA SER A 17 -46.90 -11.27 20.32
C SER A 17 -46.20 -10.03 19.79
N GLY A 18 -46.36 -8.89 20.49
CA GLY A 18 -45.76 -7.61 20.10
C GLY A 18 -44.30 -7.73 19.72
N SER A 19 -43.99 -7.61 18.43
CA SER A 19 -42.69 -7.19 17.95
C SER A 19 -42.73 -5.68 17.90
N ALA A 20 -41.99 -5.05 18.82
CA ALA A 20 -41.53 -3.68 18.63
C ALA A 20 -41.04 -3.58 17.18
N LEU A 21 -41.54 -2.57 16.45
CA LEU A 21 -40.87 -2.12 15.25
C LEU A 21 -39.51 -1.62 15.73
N ALA A 22 -38.53 -2.52 15.72
CA ALA A 22 -37.14 -2.15 15.84
C ALA A 22 -36.88 -1.26 14.63
N ASP A 23 -36.74 0.01 14.96
CA ASP A 23 -36.08 1.00 14.15
C ASP A 23 -34.80 0.35 13.61
N ASP A 24 -34.82 -0.08 12.34
CA ASP A 24 -33.63 -0.59 11.68
C ASP A 24 -32.77 0.64 11.38
N GLN A 25 -32.08 1.08 12.44
CA GLN A 25 -31.11 2.14 12.43
C GLN A 25 -29.96 1.70 11.52
N ILE A 26 -30.07 1.97 10.23
CA ILE A 26 -28.90 2.14 9.37
C ILE A 26 -28.23 3.43 9.81
N GLY A 27 -27.37 3.32 10.83
CA GLY A 27 -26.74 4.46 11.47
C GLY A 27 -25.91 4.03 12.67
N GLY A 28 -24.84 3.28 12.42
CA GLY A 28 -23.95 2.76 13.46
C GLY A 28 -22.49 2.78 13.05
N ASP A 29 -22.02 3.82 12.35
CA ASP A 29 -20.62 3.88 11.92
C ASP A 29 -19.73 4.56 12.98
N ASP A 30 -19.35 3.79 14.01
CA ASP A 30 -18.19 4.09 14.88
C ASP A 30 -16.93 3.39 14.32
N TRP A 31 -16.63 3.58 13.02
CA TRP A 31 -15.45 2.99 12.40
C TRP A 31 -14.20 3.73 12.91
N LYS A 32 -13.66 3.25 14.04
CA LYS A 32 -12.35 3.69 14.53
C LYS A 32 -11.26 2.93 13.79
N LEU A 33 -10.75 3.54 12.73
CA LEU A 33 -9.57 3.02 12.03
C LEU A 33 -8.34 3.28 12.88
N ASP A 34 -7.70 2.22 13.37
CA ASP A 34 -6.40 2.35 14.00
C ASP A 34 -5.29 2.54 12.94
N ARG A 35 -4.19 3.14 13.37
CA ARG A 35 -3.11 3.56 12.49
C ARG A 35 -2.39 2.36 11.84
N LEU A 36 -2.29 1.23 12.53
CA LEU A 36 -1.68 0.02 11.98
C LEU A 36 -2.57 -0.56 10.87
N SER A 37 -3.88 -0.65 11.10
CA SER A 37 -4.85 -1.08 10.08
C SER A 37 -4.78 -0.20 8.82
N TYR A 38 -4.60 1.12 8.97
CA TYR A 38 -4.37 2.01 7.83
C TYR A 38 -3.12 1.63 7.02
N TYR A 39 -1.99 1.38 7.70
CA TYR A 39 -0.74 1.03 7.02
C TYR A 39 -0.76 -0.36 6.38
N ILE A 40 -1.41 -1.34 7.03
CA ILE A 40 -1.64 -2.67 6.44
C ILE A 40 -2.48 -2.53 5.17
N GLY A 41 -3.58 -1.77 5.21
CA GLY A 41 -4.41 -1.54 4.04
C GLY A 41 -3.63 -0.91 2.88
N ASN A 42 -2.84 0.13 3.17
CA ASN A 42 -1.98 0.77 2.17
C ASN A 42 -0.95 -0.19 1.57
N PHE A 43 -0.30 -1.00 2.42
CA PHE A 43 0.64 -2.04 1.98
C PHE A 43 -0.04 -3.06 1.06
N SER A 44 -1.19 -3.60 1.46
CA SER A 44 -1.91 -4.64 0.71
C SER A 44 -2.31 -4.19 -0.69
N THR A 45 -2.78 -2.95 -0.84
CA THR A 45 -3.07 -2.39 -2.17
C THR A 45 -1.82 -2.36 -3.05
N PHE A 46 -0.68 -1.92 -2.53
CA PHE A 46 0.55 -1.88 -3.33
C PHE A 46 1.13 -3.25 -3.61
N ALA A 47 1.00 -4.21 -2.69
CA ALA A 47 1.36 -5.60 -2.90
C ALA A 47 0.59 -6.21 -4.08
N GLU A 48 -0.74 -6.03 -4.12
CA GLU A 48 -1.57 -6.48 -5.24
C GLU A 48 -1.11 -5.86 -6.57
N ILE A 49 -0.88 -4.54 -6.61
CA ILE A 49 -0.47 -3.81 -7.82
C ILE A 49 0.90 -4.28 -8.35
N VAL A 50 1.82 -4.64 -7.46
CA VAL A 50 3.13 -5.23 -7.83
C VAL A 50 2.96 -6.68 -8.29
N ASP A 51 2.13 -7.47 -7.59
CA ASP A 51 1.83 -8.87 -7.90
C ASP A 51 1.23 -9.05 -9.31
N ILE A 52 0.28 -8.21 -9.69
CA ILE A 52 -0.31 -8.24 -11.04
C ILE A 52 0.59 -7.60 -12.11
N GLY A 53 1.75 -7.04 -11.72
CA GLY A 53 2.77 -6.53 -12.64
C GLY A 53 2.51 -5.13 -13.19
N LEU A 54 1.59 -4.36 -12.61
CA LEU A 54 1.42 -2.95 -12.98
C LEU A 54 2.58 -2.08 -12.46
N LYS A 55 3.20 -2.49 -11.34
CA LYS A 55 4.42 -1.87 -10.81
C LYS A 55 5.55 -2.88 -10.71
N LYS A 56 6.78 -2.43 -11.00
CA LYS A 56 7.99 -3.20 -10.68
C LYS A 56 8.26 -3.18 -9.17
N MET A 57 8.16 -1.99 -8.59
CA MET A 57 8.41 -1.70 -7.18
C MET A 57 7.33 -0.78 -6.61
N ALA A 58 7.01 -0.95 -5.33
CA ALA A 58 6.25 0.00 -4.53
C ALA A 58 6.90 0.21 -3.15
N LEU A 59 6.50 1.28 -2.47
CA LEU A 59 7.02 1.68 -1.17
C LEU A 59 5.88 1.72 -0.16
N SER A 60 6.12 1.23 1.06
CA SER A 60 5.24 1.52 2.18
C SER A 60 5.31 3.00 2.57
N SER A 61 4.48 3.41 3.52
CA SER A 61 4.75 4.63 4.28
C SER A 61 6.11 4.54 4.96
N ALA A 62 6.84 5.66 5.01
CA ALA A 62 8.06 5.78 5.82
C ALA A 62 7.66 5.92 7.30
N LEU A 63 8.16 5.04 8.15
CA LEU A 63 7.79 4.97 9.57
C LEU A 63 9.03 4.91 10.47
N PRO A 64 8.95 5.40 11.72
CA PRO A 64 9.98 5.14 12.71
C PRO A 64 10.22 3.63 12.84
N PRO A 65 11.45 3.18 13.17
CA PRO A 65 11.78 1.76 13.24
C PRO A 65 10.85 0.93 14.14
N GLU A 66 10.37 1.49 15.26
CA GLU A 66 9.43 0.80 16.17
C GLU A 66 8.06 0.53 15.54
N ASP A 67 7.51 1.50 14.81
CA ASP A 67 6.26 1.37 14.07
C ASP A 67 6.46 0.41 12.88
N MET A 68 7.64 0.46 12.25
CA MET A 68 7.99 -0.42 11.13
C MET A 68 8.13 -1.88 11.57
N ASP A 69 8.71 -2.15 12.74
CA ASP A 69 8.79 -3.49 13.30
C ASP A 69 7.39 -4.12 13.43
N GLN A 70 6.41 -3.32 13.85
CA GLN A 70 5.04 -3.78 13.97
C GLN A 70 4.42 -4.03 12.60
N LEU A 71 4.52 -3.07 11.68
CA LEU A 71 3.98 -3.23 10.33
C LEU A 71 4.58 -4.45 9.62
N GLU A 72 5.91 -4.59 9.63
CA GLU A 72 6.63 -5.67 8.96
C GLU A 72 6.18 -7.05 9.47
N ARG A 73 5.98 -7.20 10.79
CA ARG A 73 5.47 -8.46 11.37
C ARG A 73 4.09 -8.81 10.81
N GLU A 74 3.17 -7.86 10.75
CA GLU A 74 1.80 -8.10 10.28
C GLU A 74 1.77 -8.38 8.77
N VAL A 75 2.44 -7.56 7.96
CA VAL A 75 2.38 -7.70 6.49
C VAL A 75 3.15 -8.91 5.98
N ARG A 76 4.17 -9.39 6.70
CA ARG A 76 4.82 -10.67 6.37
C ARG A 76 3.94 -11.88 6.70
N GLN A 77 3.06 -11.78 7.70
CA GLN A 77 2.08 -12.83 8.00
C GLN A 77 0.95 -12.85 6.98
N ILE A 78 0.49 -11.68 6.52
CA ILE A 78 -0.57 -11.53 5.50
C ILE A 78 -0.03 -11.77 4.08
N GLY A 79 1.25 -11.49 3.86
CA GLY A 79 1.91 -11.51 2.55
C GLY A 79 2.01 -12.89 1.90
N SER A 80 1.61 -13.98 2.56
CA SER A 80 1.56 -15.32 1.96
C SER A 80 0.63 -15.40 0.75
N ASP A 81 -0.32 -14.47 0.64
CA ASP A 81 -1.34 -14.50 -0.40
C ASP A 81 -0.88 -13.84 -1.70
N TRP A 82 0.27 -13.16 -1.71
CA TRP A 82 0.80 -12.41 -2.83
C TRP A 82 2.16 -12.96 -3.28
N SER A 83 2.45 -12.96 -4.58
CA SER A 83 3.75 -13.43 -5.11
C SER A 83 4.80 -12.32 -5.11
N VAL A 84 4.84 -11.51 -4.04
CA VAL A 84 5.77 -10.37 -3.88
C VAL A 84 6.79 -10.63 -2.79
N GLU A 85 7.93 -9.97 -2.92
CA GLU A 85 8.99 -9.95 -1.91
C GLU A 85 8.99 -8.61 -1.18
N ILE A 86 9.49 -8.63 0.06
CA ILE A 86 9.52 -7.47 0.96
C ILE A 86 10.93 -7.29 1.50
N TYR A 87 11.54 -6.15 1.22
CA TYR A 87 12.81 -5.72 1.80
C TYR A 87 12.61 -4.49 2.67
N ARG A 88 13.17 -4.49 3.88
CA ARG A 88 13.18 -3.32 4.75
C ARG A 88 14.40 -2.46 4.44
N GLU A 89 14.15 -1.23 4.05
CA GLU A 89 15.16 -0.25 3.69
C GLU A 89 15.26 0.83 4.79
N PRO A 90 16.31 0.78 5.62
CA PRO A 90 16.54 1.78 6.66
C PRO A 90 17.25 3.05 6.15
N GLU A 91 17.91 2.97 4.99
CA GLU A 91 18.69 4.07 4.41
C GLU A 91 18.24 4.30 2.97
N PHE A 92 17.03 4.85 2.84
CA PHE A 92 16.40 5.03 1.54
C PHE A 92 17.26 5.87 0.58
N LEU A 93 17.19 5.53 -0.71
CA LEU A 93 17.89 6.23 -1.78
C LEU A 93 17.38 7.67 -1.95
N VAL A 94 18.00 8.60 -1.21
CA VAL A 94 17.75 10.04 -1.33
C VAL A 94 18.06 10.50 -2.75
N SER A 95 17.13 11.19 -3.39
CA SER A 95 17.26 11.71 -4.74
C SER A 95 16.37 12.95 -4.92
N ASP A 96 16.42 13.57 -6.09
CA ASP A 96 15.57 14.72 -6.37
C ASP A 96 14.06 14.38 -6.39
N LEU A 97 13.69 13.09 -6.53
CA LEU A 97 12.31 12.64 -6.34
C LEU A 97 11.94 12.41 -4.87
N PHE A 98 12.91 12.03 -4.04
CA PHE A 98 12.71 11.64 -2.65
C PHE A 98 13.77 12.33 -1.78
N PRO A 99 13.46 13.52 -1.23
CA PRO A 99 14.40 14.25 -0.39
C PRO A 99 14.63 13.50 0.93
N GLU A 100 15.78 13.76 1.57
CA GLU A 100 16.15 13.16 2.85
C GLU A 100 15.08 13.35 3.93
N SER A 101 14.40 14.51 3.95
CA SER A 101 13.31 14.79 4.89
C SER A 101 12.13 13.82 4.80
N ALA A 102 11.97 13.11 3.69
CA ALA A 102 10.91 12.11 3.53
C ALA A 102 11.17 10.85 4.36
N THR A 103 12.44 10.46 4.53
CA THR A 103 12.87 9.18 5.13
C THR A 103 13.88 9.33 6.26
N ALA A 104 14.22 10.56 6.68
CA ALA A 104 15.05 10.79 7.85
C ALA A 104 14.47 10.08 9.08
N ASP A 105 15.32 9.31 9.76
CA ASP A 105 15.01 8.50 10.94
C ASP A 105 13.84 7.52 10.76
N LYS A 106 13.58 7.10 9.50
CA LYS A 106 12.47 6.22 9.14
C LYS A 106 12.92 5.12 8.20
N ASP A 107 12.30 3.98 8.38
CA ASP A 107 12.43 2.84 7.49
C ASP A 107 11.29 2.84 6.47
N VAL A 108 11.53 2.18 5.33
CA VAL A 108 10.53 1.94 4.27
C VAL A 108 10.56 0.45 3.92
N LEU A 109 9.40 -0.17 3.73
CA LEU A 109 9.32 -1.47 3.08
C LEU A 109 9.26 -1.28 1.57
N ILE A 110 10.20 -1.89 0.86
CA ILE A 110 10.20 -2.07 -0.58
C ILE A 110 9.44 -3.34 -0.91
N ILE A 111 8.40 -3.19 -1.72
CA ILE A 111 7.55 -4.28 -2.23
C ILE A 111 7.93 -4.49 -3.69
N TYR A 112 8.40 -5.68 -4.06
CA TYR A 112 8.96 -5.92 -5.39
C TYR A 112 8.78 -7.37 -5.84
N ARG A 113 9.19 -7.67 -7.09
CA ARG A 113 9.34 -9.04 -7.60
C ARG A 113 10.61 -9.20 -8.43
N GLY A 114 11.16 -10.41 -8.37
CA GLY A 114 12.32 -10.81 -9.17
C GLY A 114 13.49 -9.86 -8.94
N ASP A 115 14.19 -9.55 -10.03
CA ASP A 115 15.47 -8.83 -9.97
C ASP A 115 15.32 -7.32 -9.71
N THR A 116 14.10 -6.82 -9.45
CA THR A 116 13.84 -5.39 -9.24
C THR A 116 14.61 -4.81 -8.04
N LEU A 117 14.83 -5.61 -6.99
CA LEU A 117 15.63 -5.17 -5.84
C LEU A 117 17.11 -5.03 -6.21
N GLU A 118 17.62 -5.85 -7.13
CA GLU A 118 18.99 -5.74 -7.64
C GLU A 118 19.16 -4.45 -8.45
N ASP A 119 18.20 -4.10 -9.30
CA ASP A 119 18.18 -2.81 -10.02
C ASP A 119 18.20 -1.62 -9.05
N TYR A 120 17.45 -1.72 -7.94
CA TYR A 120 17.45 -0.70 -6.88
C TYR A 120 18.83 -0.58 -6.21
N PHE A 121 19.47 -1.68 -5.86
CA PHE A 121 20.81 -1.66 -5.27
C PHE A 121 21.89 -1.19 -6.24
N ALA A 122 21.79 -1.54 -7.53
CA ALA A 122 22.66 -1.02 -8.56
C ALA A 122 22.56 0.51 -8.65
N LEU A 123 21.35 1.06 -8.53
CA LEU A 123 21.15 2.50 -8.49
C LEU A 123 21.73 3.16 -7.22
N LYS A 124 21.60 2.51 -6.06
CA LYS A 124 22.27 2.95 -4.81
C LYS A 124 23.80 2.96 -4.97
N ALA A 125 24.37 1.90 -5.53
CA ALA A 125 25.79 1.80 -5.80
C ALA A 125 26.27 2.88 -6.77
N ARG A 126 25.56 3.09 -7.87
CA ARG A 126 25.85 4.15 -8.85
C ARG A 126 25.88 5.54 -8.21
N LYS A 127 24.92 5.85 -7.35
CA LYS A 127 24.92 7.10 -6.59
C LYS A 127 26.16 7.20 -5.69
N ALA A 128 26.51 6.13 -4.98
CA ALA A 128 27.66 6.13 -4.08
C ALA A 128 28.97 6.40 -4.85
N GLU A 129 29.17 5.76 -6.00
CA GLU A 129 30.32 6.01 -6.89
C GLU A 129 30.40 7.47 -7.34
N LEU A 130 29.29 8.05 -7.76
CA LEU A 130 29.21 9.46 -8.18
C LEU A 130 29.56 10.41 -7.01
N VAL A 131 29.11 10.10 -5.80
CA VAL A 131 29.42 10.90 -4.61
C VAL A 131 30.91 10.79 -4.26
N GLU A 132 31.48 9.58 -4.29
CA GLU A 132 32.90 9.34 -4.01
C GLU A 132 33.81 10.04 -5.03
N ALA A 133 33.40 10.04 -6.31
CA ALA A 133 34.09 10.76 -7.37
C ALA A 133 33.91 12.29 -7.33
N GLY A 134 32.99 12.81 -6.51
CA GLY A 134 32.64 14.23 -6.50
C GLY A 134 31.84 14.68 -7.73
N GLU A 135 31.20 13.75 -8.43
CA GLU A 135 30.45 13.95 -9.68
C GLU A 135 28.93 13.92 -9.49
N TYR A 136 28.42 13.80 -8.26
CA TYR A 136 26.99 13.76 -7.97
C TYR A 136 26.34 15.16 -8.04
N GLU A 137 26.30 15.74 -9.23
CA GLU A 137 25.70 17.04 -9.54
C GLU A 137 24.99 17.05 -10.90
N GLY A 138 24.14 18.06 -11.15
CA GLY A 138 23.49 18.27 -12.45
C GLY A 138 22.77 17.03 -13.00
N GLU A 139 23.18 16.59 -14.20
CA GLU A 139 22.60 15.43 -14.89
C GLU A 139 22.75 14.13 -14.10
N ALA A 140 23.81 13.97 -13.30
CA ALA A 140 24.02 12.77 -12.49
C ALA A 140 22.97 12.63 -11.38
N ARG A 141 22.55 13.74 -10.76
CA ARG A 141 21.43 13.74 -9.80
C ARG A 141 20.11 13.37 -10.48
N ARG A 142 19.90 13.92 -11.68
CA ARG A 142 18.74 13.61 -12.53
C ARG A 142 18.72 12.14 -12.95
N GLU A 143 19.85 11.55 -13.32
CA GLU A 143 19.98 10.12 -13.65
C GLU A 143 19.48 9.24 -12.50
N ILE A 144 19.95 9.48 -11.28
CA ILE A 144 19.53 8.72 -10.09
C ILE A 144 18.04 8.90 -9.82
N ALA A 145 17.56 10.15 -9.81
CA ALA A 145 16.16 10.44 -9.53
C ALA A 145 15.23 9.82 -10.60
N TRP A 146 15.64 9.88 -11.86
CA TRP A 146 14.94 9.21 -12.96
C TRP A 146 14.88 7.70 -12.76
N GLY A 147 16.00 7.07 -12.44
CA GLY A 147 16.08 5.64 -12.15
C GLY A 147 15.09 5.20 -11.07
N VAL A 148 15.00 5.95 -9.96
CA VAL A 148 14.02 5.67 -8.89
C VAL A 148 12.58 5.77 -9.43
N GLY A 149 12.28 6.81 -10.21
CA GLY A 149 10.97 6.96 -10.84
C GLY A 149 10.60 5.79 -11.76
N LYS A 150 11.57 5.27 -12.52
CA LYS A 150 11.36 4.10 -13.39
C LYS A 150 11.13 2.81 -12.61
N LEU A 151 11.81 2.61 -11.47
CA LEU A 151 11.54 1.47 -10.58
C LEU A 151 10.11 1.52 -10.03
N LEU A 152 9.58 2.71 -9.75
CA LEU A 152 8.20 2.92 -9.30
C LEU A 152 7.16 2.86 -10.44
N SER A 153 7.60 2.55 -11.66
CA SER A 153 6.80 2.57 -12.89
C SER A 153 6.11 3.92 -13.14
N TYR A 154 6.74 5.04 -12.80
CA TYR A 154 6.22 6.35 -13.17
C TYR A 154 6.34 6.59 -14.68
N PRO A 155 5.33 7.20 -15.33
CA PRO A 155 5.45 7.68 -16.69
C PRO A 155 6.56 8.73 -16.82
N ASP A 156 7.23 8.74 -17.96
CA ASP A 156 8.37 9.62 -18.24
C ASP A 156 8.00 11.10 -18.09
N GLU A 157 6.81 11.49 -18.55
CA GLU A 157 6.27 12.85 -18.40
C GLU A 157 6.07 13.20 -16.92
N LYS A 158 5.64 12.24 -16.11
CA LYS A 158 5.43 12.46 -14.68
C LYS A 158 6.76 12.64 -13.96
N ILE A 159 7.77 11.83 -14.27
CA ILE A 159 9.11 11.99 -13.71
C ILE A 159 9.66 13.37 -14.06
N ASN A 160 9.56 13.77 -15.34
CA ASN A 160 9.98 15.10 -15.77
C ASN A 160 9.27 16.24 -15.03
N GLN A 161 7.95 16.15 -14.85
CA GLN A 161 7.19 17.13 -14.06
C GLN A 161 7.65 17.20 -12.61
N LEU A 162 7.90 16.05 -11.97
CA LEU A 162 8.35 15.98 -10.59
C LEU A 162 9.75 16.59 -10.42
N LEU A 163 10.65 16.36 -11.38
CA LEU A 163 12.00 16.92 -11.38
C LEU A 163 12.04 18.41 -11.77
N ALA A 164 11.11 18.88 -12.58
CA ALA A 164 10.99 20.29 -12.93
C ALA A 164 10.32 21.12 -11.82
N GLY A 165 9.47 20.49 -10.99
CA GLY A 165 8.61 21.14 -10.00
C GLY A 165 9.13 21.09 -8.56
N GLN A 166 10.44 21.09 -8.33
CA GLN A 166 11.04 21.15 -6.98
C GLN A 166 10.85 22.51 -6.25
N ASP A 167 9.87 23.33 -6.65
CA ASP A 167 9.15 24.26 -5.78
C ASP A 167 7.74 23.69 -5.53
N ARG A 168 7.61 22.77 -4.57
CA ARG A 168 6.29 22.51 -3.95
C ARG A 168 6.29 23.18 -2.57
N PRO A 169 5.39 24.15 -2.31
CA PRO A 169 5.17 24.62 -0.96
C PRO A 169 4.57 23.45 -0.16
N HIS A 170 5.26 23.07 0.91
CA HIS A 170 4.66 22.28 1.99
C HIS A 170 3.68 23.15 2.78
#